data_AF-A0A2A6RF52-F1
#
_entry.id   AF-A0A2A6RF52-F1
#
_cell.length_a   1.000
_cell.length_b   1.000
_cell.length_c   1.000
_cell.angle_alpha   90.00
_cell.angle_beta   90.00
_cell.angle_gamma   90.00
#
_symmetry.space_group_name_H-M   'P 1'
#
loop_
_entity.id
_entity.type
_entity.pdbx_description
1 polymer ?
#
loop_
_entity_poly.entity_id
_entity_poly.type
_entity_poly.pdbx_seq_one_letter_code
_entity_poly.pdbx_strand_id
1 'polypeptide(L)'
;MLTYATGKAARQLGSLGLRYTERQLYYETCRLLLPWWRYLPFNLAVPVAWPRFAAALAELQAHGADLAGLLPPTVAHVSSATTLPPDLQLFGLPRVLLCSDASIVAMLDANGLLLEAGCPVLSVAQASPLPPMLGQMLQQGGGRVYLLHHANVSDMKLAAELGPRLHLPEGTRYTALGLRPTHALRLRLFVLREGETDEAALGVNVTPKDRHWLAGGRSAELAAMHPLRFMRGLRRLLYAEAPTPNRWTQLRRWPHLGHMSWP
;
A
#
# COMPACT_ATOMS: atom_id res chain seq x y z
N MET A 1 15.90 25.08 6.03
CA MET A 1 16.16 23.69 6.49
C MET A 1 15.24 22.68 5.80
N LEU A 2 13.92 22.88 5.79
CA LEU A 2 12.96 21.94 5.16
C LEU A 2 13.14 21.79 3.64
N THR A 3 13.33 22.89 2.91
CA THR A 3 13.64 22.91 1.48
C THR A 3 14.89 22.08 1.16
N TYR A 4 15.98 22.29 1.93
CA TYR A 4 17.20 21.50 1.81
C TYR A 4 16.98 20.00 2.10
N ALA A 5 16.26 19.67 3.17
CA ALA A 5 15.95 18.28 3.50
C ALA A 5 15.10 17.61 2.41
N THR A 6 14.14 18.32 1.84
CA THR A 6 13.29 17.84 0.73
C THR A 6 14.13 17.57 -0.51
N GLY A 7 15.00 18.50 -0.90
CA GLY A 7 15.92 18.31 -2.03
C GLY A 7 16.95 17.20 -1.79
N LYS A 8 17.38 16.98 -0.55
CA LYS A 8 18.23 15.83 -0.18
C LYS A 8 17.46 14.51 -0.29
N ALA A 9 16.22 14.44 0.21
CA ALA A 9 15.37 13.26 0.11
C ALA A 9 15.08 12.90 -1.35
N ALA A 10 14.75 13.89 -2.19
CA ALA A 10 14.52 13.69 -3.61
C ALA A 10 15.75 13.09 -4.31
N ARG A 11 16.95 13.65 -4.10
CA ARG A 11 18.19 13.09 -4.66
C ARG A 11 18.48 11.68 -4.19
N GLN A 12 18.22 11.37 -2.92
CA GLN A 12 18.39 10.01 -2.39
C GLN A 12 17.44 9.02 -3.06
N LEU A 13 16.16 9.36 -3.19
CA LEU A 13 15.19 8.51 -3.88
C LEU A 13 15.51 8.37 -5.37
N GLY A 14 15.84 9.47 -6.05
CA GLY A 14 16.22 9.48 -7.46
C GLY A 14 17.44 8.61 -7.75
N SER A 15 18.42 8.57 -6.84
CA SER A 15 19.60 7.69 -6.98
C SER A 15 19.28 6.19 -6.98
N LEU A 16 18.10 5.80 -6.50
CA LEU A 16 17.64 4.40 -6.52
C LEU A 16 17.04 4.00 -7.86
N GLY A 17 16.84 4.94 -8.79
CA GLY A 17 16.16 4.71 -10.07
C GLY A 17 14.68 4.36 -9.92
N LEU A 18 14.09 4.57 -8.73
CA LEU A 18 12.68 4.28 -8.47
C LEU A 18 11.81 5.50 -8.73
N ARG A 19 10.60 5.27 -9.24
CA ARG A 19 9.55 6.29 -9.26
C ARG A 19 8.86 6.33 -7.90
N TYR A 20 8.50 7.51 -7.41
CA TYR A 20 7.92 7.68 -6.07
C TYR A 20 6.87 8.79 -6.04
N THR A 21 5.97 8.72 -5.05
CA THR A 21 4.91 9.72 -4.88
C THR A 21 5.37 10.91 -4.04
N GLU A 22 4.63 12.02 -4.12
CA GLU A 22 4.84 13.18 -3.25
C GLU A 22 4.73 12.80 -1.76
N ARG A 23 3.76 11.95 -1.41
CA ARG A 23 3.58 11.45 -0.04
C ARG A 23 4.78 10.63 0.44
N GLN A 24 5.40 9.82 -0.43
CA GLN A 24 6.63 9.11 -0.08
C GLN A 24 7.81 10.07 0.12
N LEU A 25 7.94 11.09 -0.73
CA LEU A 25 8.95 12.14 -0.58
C LEU A 25 8.78 12.92 0.73
N TYR A 26 7.54 13.24 1.10
CA TYR A 26 7.20 13.87 2.37
C TYR A 26 7.71 13.06 3.56
N TYR A 27 7.44 11.76 3.60
CA TYR A 27 7.90 10.93 4.69
C TYR A 27 9.42 10.75 4.69
N GLU A 28 10.09 10.64 3.54
CA GLU A 28 11.57 10.64 3.49
C GLU A 28 12.16 11.94 4.04
N THR A 29 11.55 13.08 3.69
CA THR A 29 11.93 14.39 4.23
C THR A 29 11.81 14.40 5.75
N CYS A 30 10.71 13.86 6.30
CA CYS A 30 10.53 13.73 7.74
C CYS A 30 11.62 12.84 8.37
N ARG A 31 12.02 11.73 7.73
CA ARG A 31 13.09 10.86 8.24
C ARG A 31 14.43 11.57 8.35
N LEU A 32 14.72 12.51 7.44
CA LEU A 32 15.96 13.29 7.45
C LEU A 32 15.97 14.40 8.52
N LEU A 33 14.80 14.94 8.86
CA LEU A 33 14.67 16.03 9.82
C LEU A 33 14.61 15.55 11.27
N LEU A 34 14.21 14.30 11.48
CA LEU A 34 13.97 13.81 12.83
C LEU A 34 15.23 13.25 13.49
N PRO A 35 15.44 13.55 14.79
CA PRO A 35 16.64 13.11 15.50
C PRO A 35 16.68 11.59 15.69
N TRP A 36 17.87 11.08 15.96
CA TRP A 36 18.16 9.67 16.22
C TRP A 36 17.32 9.06 17.36
N TRP A 37 16.83 9.86 18.31
CA TRP A 37 15.95 9.40 19.40
C TRP A 37 14.61 8.81 18.96
N ARG A 38 14.22 8.94 17.68
CA ARG A 38 13.04 8.30 17.10
C ARG A 38 13.17 6.78 17.08
N TYR A 39 14.39 6.28 17.24
CA TYR A 39 14.67 4.86 17.34
C TYR A 39 14.55 4.33 18.78
N LEU A 40 14.21 5.18 19.76
CA LEU A 40 13.82 4.73 21.09
C LEU A 40 12.43 4.08 21.04
N PRO A 41 12.21 3.00 21.80
CA PRO A 41 10.91 2.35 21.85
C PRO A 41 9.83 3.33 22.35
N PHE A 42 8.61 3.21 21.81
CA PHE A 42 7.42 4.01 22.17
C PHE A 42 7.41 5.48 21.74
N ASN A 43 8.45 5.97 21.07
CA ASN A 43 8.45 7.34 20.51
C ASN A 43 7.91 7.34 19.08
N LEU A 44 6.61 7.57 18.93
CA LEU A 44 5.98 7.74 17.62
C LEU A 44 6.23 9.17 17.13
N ALA A 45 7.13 9.31 16.16
CA ALA A 45 7.47 10.63 15.65
C ALA A 45 6.27 11.27 14.94
N VAL A 46 5.91 12.47 15.37
CA VAL A 46 4.92 13.31 14.67
C VAL A 46 5.61 13.86 13.41
N PRO A 47 5.03 13.66 12.22
CA PRO A 47 5.64 14.15 11.00
C PRO A 47 5.50 15.69 10.90
N VAL A 48 6.34 16.31 10.06
CA VAL A 48 6.26 17.76 9.80
C VAL A 48 4.87 18.10 9.26
N ALA A 49 4.29 19.25 9.64
CA ALA A 49 2.99 19.65 9.11
C ALA A 49 2.99 19.67 7.56
N TRP A 50 2.00 19.00 6.95
CA TRP A 50 1.90 18.86 5.49
C TRP A 50 2.00 20.19 4.72
N PRO A 51 1.31 21.29 5.12
CA PRO A 51 1.39 22.55 4.39
C PRO A 51 2.81 23.12 4.31
N ARG A 52 3.64 22.89 5.34
CA ARG A 52 5.04 23.35 5.34
C ARG A 52 5.88 22.57 4.34
N PHE A 53 5.66 21.26 4.25
CA PHE A 53 6.32 20.42 3.25
C PHE A 53 5.89 20.83 1.84
N ALA A 54 4.59 20.98 1.60
CA ALA A 54 4.06 21.38 0.30
C ALA A 54 4.64 22.72 -0.18
N ALA A 55 4.75 23.71 0.72
CA ALA A 55 5.40 24.99 0.42
C ALA A 55 6.88 24.83 0.04
N ALA A 56 7.63 23.99 0.78
CA ALA A 56 9.04 23.72 0.47
C ALA A 56 9.24 22.95 -0.85
N LEU A 57 8.31 22.05 -1.19
CA LEU A 57 8.32 21.35 -2.47
C LEU A 57 8.01 22.31 -3.63
N ALA A 58 7.00 23.17 -3.48
CA ALA A 58 6.66 24.18 -4.46
C ALA A 58 7.82 25.16 -4.70
N GLU A 59 8.52 25.56 -3.64
CA GLU A 59 9.74 26.37 -3.73
C GLU A 59 10.81 25.66 -4.58
N LEU A 60 11.09 24.38 -4.31
CA LEU A 60 12.07 23.61 -5.11
C LEU A 60 11.67 23.52 -6.59
N GLN A 61 10.39 23.28 -6.87
CA GLN A 61 9.88 23.19 -8.24
C GLN A 61 10.00 24.53 -8.97
N ALA A 62 9.69 25.64 -8.30
CA ALA A 62 9.83 26.99 -8.87
C ALA A 62 11.29 27.33 -9.22
N HIS A 63 12.26 26.79 -8.46
CA HIS A 63 13.69 26.96 -8.74
C HIS A 63 14.25 25.93 -9.73
N GLY A 64 13.40 25.11 -10.36
CA GLY A 64 13.82 24.11 -11.34
C GLY A 64 14.68 22.98 -10.75
N ALA A 65 14.51 22.67 -9.47
CA ALA A 65 15.23 21.58 -8.84
C ALA A 65 14.90 20.24 -9.53
N ASP A 66 15.93 19.43 -9.80
CA ASP A 66 15.74 18.09 -10.32
C ASP A 66 15.13 17.18 -9.24
N LEU A 67 13.87 16.82 -9.44
CA LEU A 67 13.11 15.87 -8.62
C LEU A 67 12.98 14.52 -9.34
N ALA A 68 14.10 14.04 -9.88
CA ALA A 68 14.18 12.79 -10.63
C ALA A 68 13.41 11.64 -9.95
N GLY A 69 12.41 11.12 -10.66
CA GLY A 69 11.60 10.00 -10.19
C GLY A 69 10.31 10.39 -9.47
N LEU A 70 10.12 11.66 -9.09
CA LEU A 70 8.85 12.13 -8.55
C LEU A 70 7.74 12.02 -9.60
N LEU A 71 6.66 11.34 -9.23
CA LEU A 71 5.49 11.22 -10.08
C LEU A 71 4.61 12.47 -10.01
N PRO A 72 3.93 12.83 -11.11
CA PRO A 72 2.93 13.90 -11.07
C PRO A 72 1.81 13.52 -10.09
N PRO A 73 1.12 14.53 -9.51
CA PRO A 73 -0.03 14.26 -8.66
C PRO A 73 -1.05 13.41 -9.44
N THR A 74 -1.50 12.32 -8.82
CA THR A 74 -2.42 11.40 -9.46
C THR A 74 -3.77 12.08 -9.64
N VAL A 75 -4.13 12.35 -10.88
CA VAL A 75 -5.49 12.73 -11.26
C VAL A 75 -6.28 11.44 -11.40
N ALA A 76 -7.49 11.38 -10.84
CA ALA A 76 -8.35 10.22 -10.97
C ALA A 76 -8.62 9.96 -12.47
N HIS A 77 -7.97 8.95 -13.04
CA HIS A 77 -8.26 8.53 -14.40
C HIS A 77 -9.57 7.75 -14.40
N VAL A 78 -10.59 8.33 -15.01
CA VAL A 78 -11.80 7.62 -15.40
C VAL A 78 -11.40 6.68 -16.52
N SER A 79 -11.22 5.38 -16.20
CA SER A 79 -10.98 4.38 -17.22
C SER A 79 -12.17 4.34 -18.16
N SER A 80 -11.96 4.78 -19.40
CA SER A 80 -12.90 4.54 -20.48
C SER A 80 -12.82 3.05 -20.83
N ALA A 81 -13.97 2.37 -20.85
CA ALA A 81 -14.06 0.96 -21.22
C ALA A 81 -13.47 0.78 -22.63
N THR A 82 -12.22 0.33 -22.70
CA THR A 82 -11.58 0.05 -23.98
C THR A 82 -11.90 -1.39 -24.32
N THR A 83 -12.55 -1.60 -25.46
CA THR A 83 -12.77 -2.93 -26.01
C THR A 83 -11.41 -3.52 -26.37
N LEU A 84 -10.94 -4.47 -25.57
CA LEU A 84 -9.67 -5.14 -25.79
C LEU A 84 -9.79 -6.19 -26.92
N PRO A 85 -8.67 -6.50 -27.59
CA PRO A 85 -8.58 -7.61 -28.52
C PRO A 85 -9.12 -8.93 -27.93
N PRO A 86 -9.87 -9.73 -28.72
CA PRO A 86 -10.57 -10.92 -28.22
C PRO A 86 -9.63 -12.04 -27.77
N ASP A 87 -8.40 -12.09 -28.27
CA ASP A 87 -7.34 -13.01 -27.87
C ASP A 87 -6.85 -12.78 -26.44
N LEU A 88 -6.94 -11.55 -25.91
CA LEU A 88 -6.58 -11.26 -24.52
C LEU A 88 -7.52 -11.94 -23.50
N GLN A 89 -8.72 -12.33 -23.91
CA GLN A 89 -9.70 -13.03 -23.06
C GLN A 89 -9.34 -14.52 -22.82
N LEU A 90 -8.36 -15.04 -23.55
CA LEU A 90 -7.86 -16.42 -23.41
C LEU A 90 -6.77 -16.54 -22.33
N PHE A 91 -6.27 -15.42 -21.80
CA PHE A 91 -5.20 -15.43 -20.80
C PHE A 91 -5.75 -15.46 -19.38
N GLY A 92 -5.33 -16.46 -18.62
CA GLY A 92 -5.57 -16.53 -17.19
C GLY A 92 -4.65 -15.59 -16.41
N LEU A 93 -5.20 -14.90 -15.41
CA LEU A 93 -4.44 -14.10 -14.45
C LEU A 93 -4.34 -14.84 -13.12
N PRO A 94 -3.13 -15.18 -12.65
CA PRO A 94 -2.99 -15.89 -11.38
C PRO A 94 -3.28 -14.98 -10.18
N ARG A 95 -3.18 -13.66 -10.35
CA ARG A 95 -3.27 -12.69 -9.25
C ARG A 95 -3.61 -11.28 -9.74
N VAL A 96 -4.25 -10.51 -8.87
CA VAL A 96 -4.53 -9.07 -9.01
C VAL A 96 -4.27 -8.39 -7.67
N LEU A 97 -3.68 -7.19 -7.70
CA LEU A 97 -3.46 -6.35 -6.53
C LEU A 97 -4.37 -5.12 -6.59
N LEU A 98 -5.26 -4.99 -5.62
CA LEU A 98 -6.09 -3.81 -5.40
C LEU A 98 -5.42 -2.91 -4.37
N CYS A 99 -5.44 -1.60 -4.59
CA CYS A 99 -4.89 -0.60 -3.65
C CYS A 99 -5.96 0.44 -3.30
N SER A 100 -6.08 0.80 -2.02
CA SER A 100 -6.95 1.91 -1.61
C SER A 100 -6.45 3.27 -2.11
N ASP A 101 -5.13 3.44 -2.23
CA ASP A 101 -4.48 4.67 -2.65
C ASP A 101 -4.09 4.64 -4.14
N ALA A 102 -4.74 5.50 -4.94
CA ALA A 102 -4.45 5.63 -6.36
C ALA A 102 -3.02 6.14 -6.67
N SER A 103 -2.41 6.91 -5.77
CA SER A 103 -1.03 7.36 -5.94
C SER A 103 -0.03 6.21 -5.79
N ILE A 104 -0.33 5.25 -4.93
CA ILE A 104 0.45 4.03 -4.80
C ILE A 104 0.27 3.14 -6.03
N VAL A 105 -0.94 3.05 -6.61
CA VAL A 105 -1.16 2.36 -7.91
C VAL A 105 -0.26 2.95 -8.98
N ALA A 106 -0.32 4.27 -9.20
CA ALA A 106 0.50 4.96 -10.19
C ALA A 106 2.00 4.73 -9.94
N MET A 107 2.42 4.66 -8.68
CA MET A 107 3.80 4.36 -8.32
C MET A 107 4.20 2.90 -8.62
N LEU A 108 3.35 1.93 -8.31
CA LEU A 108 3.62 0.53 -8.62
C LEU A 108 3.68 0.29 -10.14
N ASP A 109 2.80 0.93 -10.90
CA ASP A 109 2.77 0.87 -12.37
C ASP A 109 4.01 1.51 -12.98
N ALA A 110 4.38 2.72 -12.52
CA ALA A 110 5.56 3.42 -13.00
C ALA A 110 6.89 2.71 -12.67
N ASN A 111 6.88 1.78 -11.70
CA ASN A 111 7.99 0.90 -11.38
C ASN A 111 7.83 -0.51 -11.98
N GLY A 112 6.87 -0.74 -12.88
CA GLY A 112 6.77 -1.96 -13.69
C GLY A 112 6.30 -3.20 -12.94
N LEU A 113 5.56 -3.06 -11.83
CA LEU A 113 5.15 -4.23 -11.03
C LEU A 113 4.35 -5.27 -11.83
N LEU A 114 3.48 -4.83 -12.74
CA LEU A 114 2.74 -5.73 -13.63
C LEU A 114 3.69 -6.57 -14.49
N LEU A 115 4.68 -5.94 -15.14
CA LEU A 115 5.61 -6.60 -16.05
C LEU A 115 6.51 -7.59 -15.31
N GLU A 116 6.94 -7.23 -14.10
CA GLU A 116 7.80 -8.11 -13.31
C GLU A 116 7.01 -9.27 -12.70
N ALA A 117 5.91 -8.97 -12.01
CA ALA A 117 5.22 -9.93 -11.14
C ALA A 117 3.98 -10.59 -11.79
N GLY A 118 3.66 -10.25 -13.05
CA GLY A 118 2.45 -10.70 -13.73
C GLY A 118 1.18 -10.33 -12.97
N CYS A 119 1.19 -9.20 -12.26
CA CYS A 119 0.18 -8.81 -11.29
C CYS A 119 -0.40 -7.43 -11.63
N PRO A 120 -1.57 -7.36 -12.28
CA PRO A 120 -2.25 -6.10 -12.52
C PRO A 120 -2.54 -5.39 -11.20
N VAL A 121 -2.26 -4.09 -11.18
CA VAL A 121 -2.52 -3.22 -10.04
C VAL A 121 -3.67 -2.28 -10.39
N LEU A 122 -4.67 -2.20 -9.52
CA LEU A 122 -5.84 -1.35 -9.71
C LEU A 122 -6.18 -0.61 -8.43
N SER A 123 -6.75 0.58 -8.54
CA SER A 123 -7.39 1.19 -7.38
C SER A 123 -8.68 0.44 -7.04
N VAL A 124 -9.06 0.43 -5.76
CA VAL A 124 -10.35 -0.17 -5.35
C VAL A 124 -11.53 0.49 -6.06
N ALA A 125 -11.46 1.80 -6.33
CA ALA A 125 -12.49 2.53 -7.06
C ALA A 125 -12.66 2.03 -8.51
N GLN A 126 -11.56 1.65 -9.18
CA GLN A 126 -11.59 1.09 -10.53
C GLN A 126 -12.04 -0.38 -10.58
N ALA A 127 -11.88 -1.10 -9.46
CA ALA A 127 -12.07 -2.55 -9.40
C ALA A 127 -13.36 -2.98 -8.67
N SER A 128 -14.22 -2.06 -8.24
CA SER A 128 -15.43 -2.38 -7.45
C SER A 128 -16.70 -1.85 -8.15
N PRO A 129 -17.58 -2.74 -8.67
CA PRO A 129 -17.45 -4.20 -8.72
C PRO A 129 -16.32 -4.65 -9.65
N LEU A 130 -15.88 -5.91 -9.52
CA LEU A 130 -14.79 -6.43 -10.33
C LEU A 130 -15.17 -6.39 -11.81
N PRO A 131 -14.33 -5.81 -12.70
CA PRO A 131 -14.59 -5.80 -14.13
C PRO A 131 -14.81 -7.23 -14.65
N PRO A 132 -15.87 -7.51 -15.44
CA PRO A 132 -16.23 -8.87 -15.84
C PRO A 132 -15.09 -9.64 -16.49
N MET A 133 -14.32 -8.97 -17.36
CA MET A 133 -13.15 -9.55 -18.02
C MET A 133 -12.07 -9.99 -17.01
N LEU A 134 -11.79 -9.14 -16.01
CA LEU A 134 -10.83 -9.47 -14.96
C LEU A 134 -11.30 -10.66 -14.13
N GLY A 135 -12.61 -10.76 -13.88
CA GLY A 135 -13.24 -11.93 -13.29
C GLY A 135 -13.00 -13.21 -14.09
N GLN A 136 -13.23 -13.18 -15.41
CA GLN A 136 -12.99 -14.32 -16.29
C GLN A 136 -11.52 -14.75 -16.29
N MET A 137 -10.60 -13.80 -16.44
CA MET A 137 -9.15 -14.09 -16.42
C MET A 137 -8.72 -14.67 -15.07
N LEU A 138 -9.23 -14.14 -13.95
CA LEU A 138 -8.96 -14.69 -12.62
C LEU A 138 -9.50 -16.11 -12.48
N GLN A 139 -10.72 -16.38 -12.96
CA GLN A 139 -11.30 -17.72 -12.90
C GLN A 139 -10.46 -18.75 -13.67
N GLN A 140 -9.98 -18.40 -14.86
CA GLN A 140 -9.08 -19.25 -15.65
C GLN A 140 -7.73 -19.49 -14.97
N GLY A 141 -7.22 -18.51 -14.23
CA GLY A 141 -5.91 -18.56 -13.56
C GLY A 141 -5.91 -19.13 -12.13
N GLY A 142 -7.04 -19.59 -11.59
CA GLY A 142 -7.16 -19.98 -10.16
C GLY A 142 -6.96 -18.78 -9.22
N GLY A 143 -7.40 -17.62 -9.69
CA GLY A 143 -6.91 -16.29 -9.37
C GLY A 143 -7.02 -15.86 -7.91
N ARG A 144 -6.16 -14.93 -7.55
CA ARG A 144 -6.09 -14.35 -6.21
C ARG A 144 -6.20 -12.84 -6.27
N VAL A 145 -7.02 -12.29 -5.39
CA VAL A 145 -7.18 -10.85 -5.24
C VAL A 145 -6.57 -10.44 -3.91
N TYR A 146 -5.55 -9.59 -4.00
CA TYR A 146 -4.91 -9.01 -2.83
C TYR A 146 -5.39 -7.58 -2.63
N LEU A 147 -5.68 -7.17 -1.40
CA LEU A 147 -5.94 -5.77 -1.07
C LEU A 147 -4.76 -5.18 -0.29
N LEU A 148 -4.15 -4.14 -0.82
CA LEU A 148 -3.20 -3.29 -0.13
C LEU A 148 -3.92 -2.03 0.38
N HIS A 149 -3.76 -1.72 1.66
CA HIS A 149 -4.46 -0.62 2.31
C HIS A 149 -3.63 0.00 3.45
N HIS A 150 -3.98 1.22 3.86
CA HIS A 150 -3.37 1.93 4.99
C HIS A 150 -3.77 1.31 6.33
N ALA A 151 -3.03 1.60 7.39
CA ALA A 151 -3.44 1.27 8.75
C ALA A 151 -4.29 2.42 9.32
N ASN A 152 -5.53 2.54 8.86
CA ASN A 152 -6.51 3.49 9.37
C ASN A 152 -7.89 2.82 9.51
N VAL A 153 -8.85 3.51 10.13
CA VAL A 153 -10.18 2.95 10.41
C VAL A 153 -10.93 2.60 9.12
N SER A 154 -10.92 3.51 8.14
CA SER A 154 -11.68 3.34 6.88
C SER A 154 -11.20 2.15 6.07
N ASP A 155 -9.88 1.98 5.96
CA ASP A 155 -9.25 0.93 5.16
C ASP A 155 -9.36 -0.43 5.83
N MET A 156 -9.33 -0.48 7.17
CA MET A 156 -9.58 -1.71 7.92
C MET A 156 -11.04 -2.17 7.75
N LYS A 157 -12.00 -1.25 7.71
CA LYS A 157 -13.40 -1.56 7.38
C LYS A 157 -13.54 -2.02 5.92
N LEU A 158 -12.94 -1.27 4.99
CA LEU A 158 -12.88 -1.63 3.58
C LEU A 158 -12.33 -3.06 3.40
N ALA A 159 -11.25 -3.42 4.10
CA ALA A 159 -10.66 -4.75 3.99
C ALA A 159 -11.61 -5.88 4.40
N ALA A 160 -12.50 -5.64 5.36
CA ALA A 160 -13.51 -6.60 5.81
C ALA A 160 -14.71 -6.70 4.84
N GLU A 161 -15.09 -5.58 4.23
CA GLU A 161 -16.31 -5.46 3.42
C GLU A 161 -16.09 -5.63 1.92
N LEU A 162 -14.86 -5.49 1.44
CA LEU A 162 -14.56 -5.44 0.00
C LEU A 162 -14.78 -6.79 -0.68
N GLY A 163 -14.45 -7.91 -0.03
CA GLY A 163 -14.59 -9.25 -0.62
C GLY A 163 -15.98 -9.51 -1.22
N PRO A 164 -17.07 -9.36 -0.42
CA PRO A 164 -18.44 -9.47 -0.93
C PRO A 164 -18.78 -8.48 -2.03
N ARG A 165 -18.30 -7.23 -1.94
CA ARG A 165 -18.60 -6.15 -2.91
C ARG A 165 -17.95 -6.36 -4.28
N LEU A 166 -16.88 -7.15 -4.35
CA LEU A 166 -16.18 -7.43 -5.60
C LEU A 166 -16.91 -8.44 -6.51
N HIS A 167 -17.89 -9.19 -5.99
CA HIS A 167 -18.55 -10.28 -6.72
C HIS A 167 -17.54 -11.25 -7.35
N LEU A 168 -16.61 -11.75 -6.52
CA LEU A 168 -15.52 -12.60 -6.99
C LEU A 168 -16.03 -13.90 -7.62
N PRO A 169 -15.46 -14.34 -8.76
CA PRO A 169 -15.77 -15.64 -9.35
C PRO A 169 -15.50 -16.78 -8.38
N GLU A 170 -16.22 -17.89 -8.53
CA GLU A 170 -16.00 -19.09 -7.73
C GLU A 170 -14.54 -19.55 -7.77
N GLY A 171 -14.03 -19.98 -6.62
CA GLY A 171 -12.64 -20.41 -6.47
C GLY A 171 -11.62 -19.28 -6.33
N THR A 172 -11.98 -18.01 -6.58
CA THR A 172 -11.08 -16.86 -6.41
C THR A 172 -10.85 -16.57 -4.93
N ARG A 173 -9.59 -16.43 -4.52
CA ARG A 173 -9.25 -16.14 -3.12
C ARG A 173 -9.02 -14.66 -2.91
N TYR A 174 -9.66 -14.09 -1.90
CA TYR A 174 -9.40 -12.72 -1.44
C TYR A 174 -8.49 -12.72 -0.21
N THR A 175 -7.50 -11.82 -0.17
CA THR A 175 -6.61 -11.65 0.98
C THR A 175 -6.22 -10.19 1.17
N ALA A 176 -6.48 -9.64 2.34
CA ALA A 176 -5.99 -8.31 2.71
C ALA A 176 -4.50 -8.36 3.09
N LEU A 177 -3.66 -7.75 2.26
CA LEU A 177 -2.22 -7.52 2.43
C LEU A 177 -1.92 -6.08 2.90
N GLY A 178 -2.86 -5.40 3.56
CA GLY A 178 -2.62 -4.03 4.00
C GLY A 178 -1.73 -3.90 5.22
N LEU A 179 -1.36 -2.65 5.49
CA LEU A 179 -0.67 -2.26 6.69
C LEU A 179 -1.62 -2.41 7.89
N ARG A 180 -1.09 -2.96 8.99
CA ARG A 180 -1.80 -3.07 10.28
C ARG A 180 -1.17 -2.16 11.31
N PRO A 181 -1.89 -1.76 12.36
CA PRO A 181 -1.30 -0.98 13.46
C PRO A 181 -0.05 -1.64 14.06
N THR A 182 -0.10 -2.95 14.30
CA THR A 182 1.07 -3.76 14.69
C THR A 182 2.25 -3.66 13.72
N HIS A 183 2.00 -3.63 12.40
CA HIS A 183 3.05 -3.41 11.40
C HIS A 183 3.60 -1.99 11.47
N ALA A 184 2.74 -0.98 11.58
CA ALA A 184 3.16 0.42 11.70
C ALA A 184 4.06 0.63 12.91
N LEU A 185 3.73 0.01 14.05
CA LEU A 185 4.54 0.05 15.27
C LEU A 185 5.88 -0.66 15.10
N ARG A 186 5.87 -1.88 14.52
CA ARG A 186 7.10 -2.68 14.29
C ARG A 186 8.06 -1.97 13.33
N LEU A 187 7.52 -1.39 12.26
CA LEU A 187 8.27 -0.66 11.25
C LEU A 187 8.62 0.77 11.68
N ARG A 188 8.12 1.22 12.85
CA ARG A 188 8.30 2.57 13.38
C ARG A 188 7.90 3.64 12.35
N LEU A 189 6.76 3.42 11.70
CA LEU A 189 6.22 4.36 10.73
C LEU A 189 5.75 5.63 11.42
N PHE A 190 5.66 6.70 10.63
CA PHE A 190 5.01 7.92 11.06
C PHE A 190 3.54 7.66 11.36
N VAL A 191 3.10 8.14 12.52
CA VAL A 191 1.71 7.99 12.96
C VAL A 191 1.03 9.34 12.86
N LEU A 192 -0.06 9.36 12.12
CA LEU A 192 -0.97 10.50 12.05
C LEU A 192 -2.03 10.35 13.13
N ARG A 193 -2.59 11.48 13.55
CA ARG A 193 -3.78 11.50 14.40
C ARG A 193 -4.98 11.95 13.59
N GLU A 194 -5.86 11.00 13.33
CA GLU A 194 -7.23 11.20 12.90
C GLU A 194 -8.11 11.34 14.16
N GLY A 195 -9.34 11.82 14.02
CA GLY A 195 -10.25 11.96 15.17
C GLY A 195 -10.42 10.64 15.93
N GLU A 196 -10.69 10.73 17.23
CA GLU A 196 -10.96 9.54 18.03
C GLU A 196 -12.17 8.79 17.47
N THR A 197 -12.09 7.46 17.52
CA THR A 197 -13.12 6.58 16.96
C THR A 197 -13.56 5.60 18.05
N ASP A 198 -14.86 5.32 18.10
CA ASP A 198 -15.40 4.33 19.01
C ASP A 198 -14.83 2.92 18.71
N GLU A 199 -14.31 2.26 19.74
CA GLU A 199 -13.82 0.89 19.66
C GLU A 199 -14.89 -0.10 19.19
N ALA A 200 -16.16 0.13 19.55
CA ALA A 200 -17.27 -0.72 19.14
C ALA A 200 -17.54 -0.67 17.63
N ALA A 201 -17.17 0.44 16.97
CA ALA A 201 -17.30 0.60 15.53
C ALA A 201 -16.19 -0.11 14.73
N LEU A 202 -15.19 -0.68 15.42
CA LEU A 202 -14.09 -1.42 14.81
C LEU A 202 -14.45 -2.91 14.78
N GLY A 203 -14.70 -3.43 13.57
CA GLY A 203 -15.20 -4.79 13.33
C GLY A 203 -14.43 -5.93 13.99
N VAL A 204 -14.99 -7.13 13.90
CA VAL A 204 -14.57 -8.32 14.69
C VAL A 204 -13.19 -8.85 14.30
N ASN A 205 -12.70 -8.56 13.10
CA ASN A 205 -11.43 -9.10 12.55
C ASN A 205 -10.18 -8.30 12.94
N VAL A 206 -10.27 -7.43 13.95
CA VAL A 206 -9.19 -6.57 14.44
C VAL A 206 -8.74 -7.08 15.80
N THR A 207 -7.42 -7.24 16.00
CA THR A 207 -6.90 -7.67 17.30
C THR A 207 -7.18 -6.60 18.36
N PRO A 208 -7.34 -6.95 19.66
CA PRO A 208 -7.60 -5.95 20.71
C PRO A 208 -6.55 -4.83 20.73
N LYS A 209 -5.28 -5.17 20.48
CA LYS A 209 -4.18 -4.20 20.41
C LYS A 209 -4.32 -3.25 19.21
N ASP A 210 -4.64 -3.78 18.04
CA ASP A 210 -4.86 -2.96 16.84
C ASP A 210 -6.10 -2.07 17.02
N ARG A 211 -7.17 -2.59 17.67
CA ARG A 211 -8.40 -1.87 17.97
C ARG A 211 -8.13 -0.66 18.86
N HIS A 212 -7.47 -0.87 19.99
CA HIS A 212 -7.11 0.21 20.91
C HIS A 212 -6.23 1.28 20.24
N TRP A 213 -5.31 0.87 19.37
CA TRP A 213 -4.46 1.81 18.64
C TRP A 213 -5.29 2.70 17.69
N LEU A 214 -6.21 2.10 16.93
CA LEU A 214 -7.09 2.81 16.00
C LEU A 214 -8.08 3.72 16.72
N ALA A 215 -8.67 3.27 17.84
CA ALA A 215 -9.62 4.05 18.61
C ALA A 215 -9.02 5.31 19.23
N GLY A 216 -7.73 5.28 19.58
CA GLY A 216 -6.96 6.47 19.94
C GLY A 216 -6.76 7.49 18.80
N GLY A 217 -7.42 7.29 17.66
CA GLY A 217 -7.38 8.14 16.48
C GLY A 217 -6.06 8.01 15.72
N ARG A 218 -5.33 6.90 15.86
CA ARG A 218 -4.02 6.77 15.21
C ARG A 218 -4.17 6.15 13.83
N SER A 219 -3.40 6.63 12.87
CA SER A 219 -3.30 6.04 11.54
C SER A 219 -1.88 6.06 10.98
N ALA A 220 -1.61 5.20 10.00
CA ALA A 220 -0.33 5.16 9.30
C ALA A 220 -0.54 4.82 7.82
N GLU A 221 0.17 5.56 6.96
CA GLU A 221 0.03 5.44 5.51
C GLU A 221 1.03 4.44 4.92
N LEU A 222 0.66 3.77 3.81
CA LEU A 222 1.60 2.98 3.00
C LEU A 222 2.78 3.81 2.48
N ALA A 223 2.51 5.07 2.11
CA ALA A 223 3.54 6.02 1.67
C ALA A 223 4.59 6.30 2.77
N ALA A 224 4.28 6.03 4.04
CA ALA A 224 5.23 6.14 5.14
C ALA A 224 6.25 4.99 5.16
N MET A 225 6.18 4.02 4.24
CA MET A 225 7.24 3.04 4.01
C MET A 225 8.26 3.57 3.01
N HIS A 226 9.54 3.24 3.21
CA HIS A 226 10.57 3.60 2.23
C HIS A 226 10.31 2.85 0.89
N PRO A 227 10.26 3.53 -0.27
CA PRO A 227 9.81 2.93 -1.55
C PRO A 227 10.51 1.62 -1.90
N LEU A 228 11.84 1.56 -1.78
CA LEU A 228 12.61 0.34 -2.04
C LEU A 228 12.23 -0.84 -1.11
N ARG A 229 11.98 -0.57 0.17
CA ARG A 229 11.58 -1.61 1.14
C ARG A 229 10.17 -2.09 0.85
N PHE A 230 9.28 -1.16 0.50
CA PHE A 230 7.92 -1.44 0.11
C PHE A 230 7.87 -2.34 -1.14
N MET A 231 8.56 -1.96 -2.23
CA MET A 231 8.65 -2.77 -3.45
C MET A 231 9.23 -4.17 -3.21
N ARG A 232 10.33 -4.26 -2.45
CA ARG A 232 10.95 -5.56 -2.12
C ARG A 232 10.01 -6.44 -1.28
N GLY A 233 9.32 -5.86 -0.31
CA GLY A 233 8.33 -6.56 0.51
C GLY A 233 7.20 -7.11 -0.36
N LEU A 234 6.59 -6.24 -1.16
CA LEU A 234 5.48 -6.60 -2.04
C LEU A 234 5.87 -7.70 -3.04
N ARG A 235 7.03 -7.57 -3.70
CA ARG A 235 7.55 -8.60 -4.60
C ARG A 235 7.68 -9.95 -3.89
N ARG A 236 8.33 -9.99 -2.72
CA ARG A 236 8.48 -11.24 -1.95
C ARG A 236 7.15 -11.91 -1.66
N LEU A 237 6.12 -11.12 -1.34
CA LEU A 237 4.80 -11.62 -1.00
C LEU A 237 4.03 -12.13 -2.23
N LEU A 238 4.16 -11.43 -3.34
CA LEU A 238 3.54 -11.86 -4.60
C LEU A 238 4.26 -13.11 -5.14
N TYR A 239 5.58 -13.22 -5.03
CA TYR A 239 6.35 -14.36 -5.54
C TYR A 239 6.38 -15.60 -4.63
N ALA A 240 5.91 -15.54 -3.38
CA ALA A 240 6.06 -16.62 -2.38
C ALA A 240 5.25 -17.91 -2.63
N GLU A 241 4.91 -18.23 -3.88
CA GLU A 241 4.32 -19.51 -4.28
C GLU A 241 5.21 -20.15 -5.37
N ALA A 242 5.83 -21.33 -5.22
CA ALA A 242 5.62 -22.43 -4.26
C ALA A 242 6.95 -23.13 -3.88
N PRO A 243 7.00 -23.79 -2.70
CA PRO A 243 6.95 -25.26 -2.74
C PRO A 243 5.84 -25.85 -1.83
N THR A 244 5.42 -27.05 -2.19
CA THR A 244 4.37 -27.85 -1.54
C THR A 244 4.56 -28.00 -0.02
N PRO A 245 3.48 -27.99 0.79
CA PRO A 245 3.58 -27.98 2.23
C PRO A 245 4.05 -29.33 2.81
N ASN A 246 5.16 -29.32 3.55
CA ASN A 246 5.53 -30.43 4.43
C ASN A 246 4.69 -30.36 5.73
N ARG A 247 4.22 -31.51 6.21
CA ARG A 247 3.41 -31.77 7.41
C ARG A 247 3.91 -31.04 8.68
N TRP A 248 5.20 -30.76 8.81
CA TRP A 248 5.76 -29.98 9.93
C TRP A 248 5.30 -28.51 9.99
N THR A 249 4.90 -27.92 8.85
CA THR A 249 4.35 -26.55 8.80
C THR A 249 2.87 -26.47 9.18
N GLN A 250 2.16 -27.62 9.24
CA GLN A 250 0.76 -27.67 9.66
C GLN A 250 0.59 -27.57 11.17
N LEU A 251 1.56 -28.06 11.95
CA LEU A 251 1.54 -27.97 13.42
C LEU A 251 1.74 -26.55 13.98
N ARG A 252 2.12 -25.58 13.14
CA ARG A 252 2.18 -24.13 13.51
C ARG A 252 0.95 -23.34 13.07
N ARG A 253 -0.07 -23.95 12.46
CA ARG A 253 -1.31 -23.25 12.11
C ARG A 253 -2.34 -23.35 13.25
N TRP A 254 -2.18 -22.48 14.24
CA TRP A 254 -3.33 -21.92 14.96
C TRP A 254 -3.97 -20.81 14.09
N PRO A 255 -5.29 -20.55 14.25
CA PRO A 255 -6.21 -20.60 13.13
C PRO A 255 -6.44 -19.20 12.51
N HIS A 256 -6.67 -19.18 11.19
CA HIS A 256 -7.15 -18.01 10.43
C HIS A 256 -6.36 -16.70 10.59
N LEU A 257 -5.10 -16.63 10.15
CA LEU A 257 -4.35 -15.37 10.10
C LEU A 257 -3.77 -15.14 8.70
N GLY A 258 -4.59 -14.54 7.83
CA GLY A 258 -4.15 -13.94 6.57
C GLY A 258 -3.45 -12.60 6.80
N HIS A 259 -2.40 -12.57 7.63
CA HIS A 259 -1.71 -11.33 8.03
C HIS A 259 -0.22 -11.46 7.79
N MET A 260 0.32 -10.49 7.06
CA MET A 260 1.72 -10.47 6.60
C MET A 260 2.70 -10.41 7.76
N SER A 261 3.86 -11.04 7.60
CA SER A 261 5.06 -10.69 8.34
C SER A 261 5.90 -9.71 7.50
N TRP A 262 5.64 -8.42 7.64
CA TRP A 262 6.57 -7.42 7.11
C TRP A 262 7.93 -7.59 7.82
N PRO A 263 9.06 -7.62 7.08
CA PRO A 263 10.38 -7.73 7.69
C PRO A 263 10.67 -6.57 8.64
#